data_AF-A0A1Y1QBG1-F1
#
_entry.id   AF-A0A1Y1QBG1-F1
#
_cell.length_a   1.000
_cell.length_b   1.000
_cell.length_c   1.000
_cell.angle_alpha   90.00
_cell.angle_beta   90.00
_cell.angle_gamma   90.00
#
_symmetry.space_group_name_H-M   'P 1'
#
loop_
_entity.id
_entity.type
_entity.pdbx_description
1 polymer ?
#
loop_
_entity_poly.entity_id
_entity_poly.type
_entity_poly.pdbx_seq_one_letter_code
_entity_poly.pdbx_strand_id
1 'polypeptide(L)'
;MYYMPIMVSKNSNKEPDGITSSYGLWRYGNDYHNASVTLLINHNELAFTPFFSTSAQSIELLIKAFLTAKGFEIDELRKKFGHDIYELFLKAKDENINDVVNIDLECFMCIDLLNKEYKSKRYHYIKTGRMFLPRTDWIVNASYELTRGLEKFCFENTKW
;
A
#
# COMPACT_ATOMS: atom_id res chain seq x y z
N MET A 1 -55.12 4.27 25.95
CA MET A 1 -54.15 3.16 26.04
C MET A 1 -52.86 3.67 25.40
N TYR A 2 -51.89 4.05 26.23
CA TYR A 2 -50.63 4.67 25.80
C TYR A 2 -49.63 3.60 25.38
N TYR A 3 -48.98 3.75 24.21
CA TYR A 3 -47.81 2.97 23.83
C TYR A 3 -46.56 3.82 24.04
N MET A 4 -45.73 3.44 25.02
CA MET A 4 -44.36 3.95 25.17
C MET A 4 -43.40 3.05 24.37
N PRO A 5 -42.53 3.60 23.50
CA PRO A 5 -41.48 2.82 22.87
C PRO A 5 -40.30 2.65 23.84
N ILE A 6 -39.84 1.40 23.99
CA ILE A 6 -38.63 1.04 24.74
C ILE A 6 -37.42 1.58 23.97
N MET A 7 -36.68 2.52 24.56
CA MET A 7 -35.35 2.90 24.04
C MET A 7 -34.36 1.79 24.36
N VAL A 8 -33.97 1.02 23.33
CA VAL A 8 -32.81 0.14 23.41
C VAL A 8 -31.56 1.02 23.43
N SER A 9 -30.86 1.07 24.57
CA SER A 9 -29.57 1.76 24.65
C SER A 9 -28.59 1.06 23.71
N LYS A 10 -28.09 1.78 22.69
CA LYS A 10 -26.94 1.34 21.90
C LYS A 10 -25.73 1.31 22.82
N ASN A 11 -25.42 0.12 23.34
CA ASN A 11 -24.17 -0.14 24.01
C ASN A 11 -23.08 -0.14 22.92
N SER A 12 -22.51 1.02 22.63
CA SER A 12 -21.41 1.18 21.67
C SER A 12 -20.08 0.80 22.34
N ASN A 13 -19.98 -0.44 22.82
CA ASN A 13 -18.67 -1.05 22.99
C ASN A 13 -18.19 -1.44 21.60
N LYS A 14 -17.66 -0.46 20.85
CA LYS A 14 -16.77 -0.78 19.73
C LYS A 14 -15.60 -1.51 20.37
N GLU A 15 -15.45 -2.79 20.05
CA GLU A 15 -14.13 -3.43 20.18
C GLU A 15 -13.11 -2.47 19.56
N PRO A 16 -11.95 -2.23 20.20
CA PRO A 16 -10.94 -1.38 19.60
C PRO A 16 -10.61 -1.97 18.23
N ASP A 17 -10.96 -1.23 17.16
CA ASP A 17 -10.52 -1.54 15.80
C ASP A 17 -9.02 -1.84 15.90
N GLY A 18 -8.63 -3.06 15.54
CA GLY A 18 -7.28 -3.55 15.78
C GLY A 18 -6.24 -2.52 15.32
N ILE A 19 -5.27 -2.20 16.18
CA ILE A 19 -4.25 -1.20 15.87
C ILE A 19 -3.46 -1.70 14.66
N THR A 20 -3.48 -0.92 13.58
CA THR A 20 -2.70 -1.22 12.38
C THR A 20 -1.23 -0.89 12.66
N SER A 21 -0.43 -1.90 12.99
CA SER A 21 1.01 -1.73 13.25
C SER A 21 1.84 -1.65 11.97
N SER A 22 3.07 -1.14 12.07
CA SER A 22 4.02 -1.10 10.94
C SER A 22 4.29 -2.50 10.40
N TYR A 23 4.56 -3.49 11.26
CA TYR A 23 4.75 -4.87 10.80
C TYR A 23 3.47 -5.50 10.23
N GLY A 24 2.30 -5.14 10.77
CA GLY A 24 1.01 -5.54 10.20
C GLY A 24 0.86 -5.03 8.76
N LEU A 25 1.16 -3.75 8.50
CA LEU A 25 1.15 -3.17 7.16
C LEU A 25 2.16 -3.84 6.23
N TRP A 26 3.37 -4.09 6.73
CA TRP A 26 4.40 -4.79 5.97
C TRP A 26 3.92 -6.18 5.53
N ARG A 27 3.31 -6.95 6.45
CA ARG A 27 2.78 -8.29 6.15
C ARG A 27 1.75 -8.24 5.04
N TYR A 28 0.79 -7.32 5.14
CA TYR A 28 -0.21 -7.14 4.08
C TYR A 28 0.44 -6.71 2.76
N GLY A 29 1.41 -5.79 2.79
CA GLY A 29 2.18 -5.38 1.61
C GLY A 29 2.87 -6.57 0.93
N ASN A 30 3.48 -7.46 1.71
CA ASN A 30 4.08 -8.71 1.23
C ASN A 30 3.03 -9.67 0.64
N ASP A 31 1.87 -9.83 1.27
CA ASP A 31 0.76 -10.64 0.73
C ASP A 31 0.32 -10.14 -0.66
N TYR A 32 0.21 -8.81 -0.83
CA TYR A 32 -0.06 -8.20 -2.14
C TYR A 32 1.09 -8.39 -3.15
N HIS A 33 2.36 -8.34 -2.71
CA HIS A 33 3.49 -8.65 -3.59
C HIS A 33 3.38 -10.08 -4.14
N ASN A 34 3.20 -11.06 -3.25
CA ASN A 34 3.06 -12.47 -3.62
C ASN A 34 1.87 -12.71 -4.57
N ALA A 35 0.74 -12.03 -4.31
CA ALA A 35 -0.41 -12.07 -5.21
C ALA A 35 -0.09 -11.50 -6.60
N SER A 36 0.62 -10.38 -6.67
CA SER A 36 1.02 -9.76 -7.94
C SER A 36 1.96 -10.66 -8.76
N VAL A 37 2.94 -11.29 -8.11
CA VAL A 37 3.86 -12.25 -8.74
C VAL A 37 3.10 -13.46 -9.26
N THR A 38 2.14 -13.97 -8.49
CA THR A 38 1.28 -15.10 -8.91
C THR A 38 0.46 -14.74 -10.16
N LEU A 39 -0.10 -13.53 -10.22
CA LEU A 39 -0.83 -13.04 -11.40
C LEU A 39 0.06 -12.94 -12.63
N LEU A 40 1.31 -12.49 -12.45
CA LEU A 40 2.28 -12.36 -13.54
C LEU A 40 2.73 -13.72 -14.08
N ILE A 41 3.14 -14.64 -13.19
CA ILE A 41 3.65 -15.98 -13.58
C ILE A 41 2.59 -16.80 -14.31
N ASN A 42 1.33 -16.74 -13.85
CA ASN A 42 0.24 -17.46 -14.49
C ASN A 42 -0.26 -16.79 -15.80
N HIS A 43 0.45 -15.75 -16.27
CA HIS A 43 0.35 -15.14 -17.61
C HIS A 43 -1.07 -15.01 -18.16
N ASN A 44 -1.98 -14.49 -17.34
CA ASN A 44 -3.29 -14.13 -17.85
C ASN A 44 -3.21 -12.72 -18.45
N GLU A 45 -2.99 -12.64 -19.76
CA GLU A 45 -2.98 -11.36 -20.51
C GLU A 45 -4.29 -10.57 -20.34
N LEU A 46 -5.40 -11.24 -19.97
CA LEU A 46 -6.68 -10.62 -19.68
C LEU A 46 -6.76 -10.06 -18.25
N ALA A 47 -5.86 -10.47 -17.34
CA ALA A 47 -5.79 -10.01 -15.94
C ALA A 47 -4.69 -8.96 -15.73
N PHE A 48 -4.45 -8.15 -16.75
CA PHE A 48 -3.43 -7.11 -16.75
C PHE A 48 -3.70 -6.03 -15.69
N THR A 49 -4.92 -5.46 -15.60
CA THR A 49 -5.21 -4.40 -14.62
C THR A 49 -5.15 -4.87 -13.16
N PRO A 50 -5.62 -6.08 -12.78
CA PRO A 50 -5.36 -6.66 -11.46
C PRO A 50 -3.89 -6.72 -11.08
N PHE A 51 -2.99 -7.08 -12.00
CA PHE A 51 -1.56 -7.12 -11.70
C PHE A 51 -1.04 -5.74 -11.25
N PHE A 52 -1.34 -4.67 -12.02
CA PHE A 52 -0.89 -3.32 -11.64
C PHE A 52 -1.54 -2.82 -10.36
N SER A 53 -2.85 -3.03 -10.16
CA SER A 53 -3.51 -2.59 -8.92
C SER A 53 -2.93 -3.28 -7.69
N THR A 54 -2.67 -4.58 -7.80
CA THR A 54 -2.15 -5.40 -6.69
C THR A 54 -0.71 -5.02 -6.38
N SER A 55 0.10 -4.78 -7.41
CA SER A 55 1.48 -4.33 -7.23
C SER A 55 1.57 -2.93 -6.62
N ALA A 56 0.73 -2.01 -7.09
CA ALA A 56 0.65 -0.65 -6.56
C ALA A 56 0.21 -0.65 -5.09
N GLN A 57 -0.79 -1.48 -4.74
CA GLN A 57 -1.23 -1.67 -3.36
C GLN A 57 -0.11 -2.23 -2.48
N SER A 58 0.67 -3.19 -2.97
CA SER A 58 1.83 -3.72 -2.26
C SER A 58 2.82 -2.60 -1.90
N ILE A 59 3.26 -1.83 -2.90
CA ILE A 59 4.21 -0.72 -2.72
C ILE A 59 3.65 0.34 -1.76
N GLU A 60 2.37 0.73 -1.91
CA GLU A 60 1.71 1.70 -1.03
C GLU A 60 1.76 1.24 0.44
N LEU A 61 1.42 -0.03 0.70
CA LEU A 61 1.39 -0.59 2.06
C LEU A 61 2.80 -0.70 2.66
N LEU A 62 3.80 -1.10 1.86
CA LEU A 62 5.18 -1.21 2.30
C LEU A 62 5.77 0.16 2.66
N ILE A 63 5.49 1.20 1.87
CA ILE A 63 5.93 2.57 2.19
C ILE A 63 5.20 3.10 3.44
N LYS A 64 3.89 2.83 3.58
CA LYS A 64 3.15 3.17 4.81
C LYS A 64 3.71 2.42 6.02
N ALA A 65 4.10 1.16 5.88
CA ALA A 65 4.74 0.39 6.95
C ALA A 65 6.02 1.06 7.44
N PHE A 66 6.90 1.49 6.52
CA PHE A 66 8.12 2.22 6.84
C PHE A 66 7.83 3.53 7.58
N LEU A 67 6.91 4.35 7.06
CA LEU A 67 6.54 5.62 7.70
C LEU A 67 5.90 5.40 9.08
N THR A 68 5.04 4.39 9.22
CA THR A 68 4.48 4.04 10.53
C THR A 68 5.56 3.55 11.51
N ALA A 69 6.56 2.80 11.05
CA ALA A 69 7.73 2.43 11.87
C ALA A 69 8.58 3.64 12.28
N LYS A 70 8.59 4.72 11.48
CA LYS A 70 9.19 6.03 11.82
C LYS A 70 8.32 6.88 12.77
N GLY A 71 7.13 6.41 13.14
CA GLY A 71 6.24 7.08 14.09
C GLY A 71 5.11 7.90 13.45
N PHE A 72 4.87 7.79 12.15
CA PHE A 72 3.74 8.44 11.50
C PHE A 72 2.44 7.66 11.73
N GLU A 73 1.38 8.35 12.13
CA GLU A 73 0.05 7.77 12.33
C GLU A 73 -0.59 7.36 11.00
N ILE A 74 -1.11 6.14 10.93
CA ILE A 74 -1.67 5.58 9.69
C ILE A 74 -2.84 6.39 9.13
N ASP A 75 -3.66 6.97 10.01
CA ASP A 75 -4.79 7.79 9.61
C ASP A 75 -4.36 9.12 8.99
N GLU A 76 -3.25 9.69 9.45
CA GLU A 76 -2.66 10.88 8.85
C GLU A 76 -2.10 10.56 7.46
N LEU A 77 -1.39 9.44 7.32
CA LEU A 77 -0.88 8.99 6.03
C LEU A 77 -2.02 8.75 5.03
N ARG A 78 -3.12 8.12 5.47
CA ARG A 78 -4.32 7.88 4.65
C ARG A 78 -4.98 9.18 4.21
N LYS A 79 -5.18 10.13 5.14
CA LYS A 79 -5.83 11.41 4.83
C LYS A 79 -4.97 12.29 3.91
N LYS A 80 -3.66 12.33 4.14
CA LYS A 80 -2.74 13.22 3.42
C LYS A 80 -2.41 12.70 2.03
N PHE A 81 -2.10 11.41 1.91
CA PHE A 81 -1.58 10.85 0.66
C PHE A 81 -2.62 10.00 -0.08
N GLY A 82 -3.59 9.40 0.62
CA GLY A 82 -4.57 8.52 0.00
C GLY A 82 -3.89 7.39 -0.79
N HIS A 83 -4.15 7.36 -2.10
CA HIS A 83 -3.56 6.46 -3.09
C HIS A 83 -2.48 7.12 -3.96
N ASP A 84 -1.94 8.27 -3.54
CA ASP A 84 -0.81 8.90 -4.20
C ASP A 84 0.50 8.28 -3.71
N ILE A 85 0.93 7.22 -4.38
CA ILE A 85 2.15 6.48 -4.04
C ILE A 85 3.38 7.35 -4.27
N TYR A 86 3.35 8.26 -5.26
CA TYR A 86 4.48 9.13 -5.56
C TYR A 86 4.76 10.09 -4.40
N GLU A 87 3.75 10.83 -3.94
CA GLU A 87 3.90 11.75 -2.80
C GLU A 87 4.26 11.00 -1.51
N LEU A 88 3.67 9.82 -1.31
CA LEU A 88 4.00 8.96 -0.18
C LEU A 88 5.47 8.49 -0.23
N PHE A 89 5.97 8.16 -1.43
CA PHE A 89 7.35 7.75 -1.64
C PHE A 89 8.34 8.91 -1.43
N LEU A 90 8.01 10.12 -1.93
CA LEU A 90 8.80 11.32 -1.63
C LEU A 90 8.90 11.55 -0.13
N LYS A 91 7.80 11.41 0.60
CA LYS A 91 7.81 11.52 2.06
C LYS A 91 8.72 10.48 2.71
N ALA A 92 8.72 9.23 2.22
CA ALA A 92 9.62 8.20 2.73
C ALA A 92 11.09 8.48 2.40
N LYS A 93 11.39 9.10 1.25
CA LYS A 93 12.73 9.58 0.94
C LYS A 93 13.19 10.67 1.90
N ASP A 94 12.32 11.62 2.24
CA ASP A 94 12.62 12.66 3.23
C ASP A 94 12.92 12.07 4.62
N GLU A 95 12.36 10.89 4.92
CA GLU A 95 12.60 10.13 6.15
C GLU A 95 13.76 9.13 6.03
N ASN A 96 14.58 9.24 4.97
CA ASN A 96 15.76 8.43 4.68
C ASN A 96 15.47 6.92 4.53
N ILE A 97 14.45 6.55 3.76
CA ILE A 97 14.17 5.13 3.43
C ILE A 97 15.39 4.39 2.84
N ASN A 98 16.29 5.13 2.17
CA ASN A 98 17.51 4.57 1.58
C ASN A 98 18.53 4.04 2.60
N ASP A 99 18.42 4.43 3.87
CA ASP A 99 19.25 3.86 4.95
C ASP A 99 18.84 2.42 5.30
N VAL A 100 17.64 2.00 4.89
CA VAL A 100 17.05 0.70 5.21
C VAL A 100 16.96 -0.20 3.97
N VAL A 101 16.62 0.36 2.83
CA VAL A 101 16.44 -0.38 1.56
C VAL A 101 17.08 0.39 0.42
N ASN A 102 17.77 -0.30 -0.48
CA ASN A 102 18.38 0.37 -1.63
C ASN A 102 17.31 0.75 -2.66
N ILE A 103 16.91 2.02 -2.70
CA ILE A 103 16.01 2.53 -3.74
C ILE A 103 16.81 3.24 -4.83
N ASP A 104 16.89 2.58 -5.98
CA ASP A 104 17.55 3.08 -7.18
C ASP A 104 16.60 3.90 -8.08
N LEU A 105 17.13 4.36 -9.22
CA LEU A 105 16.38 5.13 -10.19
C LEU A 105 15.25 4.32 -10.85
N GLU A 106 15.44 3.02 -11.07
CA GLU A 106 14.44 2.16 -11.69
C GLU A 106 13.21 2.03 -10.79
N CYS A 107 13.41 1.82 -9.50
CA CYS A 107 12.34 1.78 -8.52
C CYS A 107 11.58 3.11 -8.46
N PHE A 108 12.29 4.26 -8.45
CA PHE A 108 11.64 5.57 -8.52
C PHE A 108 10.80 5.77 -9.78
N MET A 109 11.35 5.46 -10.96
CA MET A 109 10.63 5.58 -12.23
C MET A 109 9.42 4.64 -12.29
N CYS A 110 9.55 3.45 -11.73
CA CYS A 110 8.45 2.50 -11.60
C CYS A 110 7.30 3.09 -10.76
N ILE A 111 7.62 3.65 -9.59
CA ILE A 111 6.63 4.27 -8.70
C ILE A 111 5.92 5.45 -9.39
N ASP A 112 6.66 6.34 -10.05
CA ASP A 112 6.07 7.48 -10.77
C ASP A 112 5.08 7.01 -11.84
N LEU A 113 5.49 6.08 -12.71
CA LEU A 113 4.63 5.58 -13.78
C LEU A 113 3.41 4.82 -13.24
N LEU A 114 3.59 3.99 -12.22
CA LEU A 114 2.50 3.24 -11.59
C LEU A 114 1.48 4.18 -10.93
N ASN A 115 1.94 5.28 -10.33
CA ASN A 115 1.09 6.25 -9.65
C ASN A 115 0.13 6.97 -10.61
N LYS A 116 0.52 7.22 -11.87
CA LYS A 116 -0.30 7.96 -12.87
C LYS A 116 -1.70 7.39 -13.00
N GLU A 117 -1.80 6.06 -13.05
CA GLU A 117 -3.08 5.37 -13.21
C GLU A 117 -3.69 4.94 -11.86
N TYR A 118 -2.83 4.58 -10.89
CA TYR A 118 -3.27 4.12 -9.57
C TYR A 118 -3.96 5.21 -8.75
N LYS A 119 -3.38 6.42 -8.67
CA LYS A 119 -3.95 7.58 -7.94
C LYS A 119 -5.38 7.89 -8.39
N SER A 120 -5.65 7.69 -9.69
CA SER A 120 -6.97 7.94 -10.29
C SER A 120 -7.92 6.73 -10.23
N LYS A 121 -7.50 5.64 -9.60
CA LYS A 121 -8.17 4.33 -9.50
C LYS A 121 -8.49 3.70 -10.85
N ARG A 122 -7.73 4.01 -11.91
CA ARG A 122 -8.03 3.52 -13.27
C ARG A 122 -7.84 2.01 -13.41
N TYR A 123 -7.02 1.39 -12.57
CA TYR A 123 -6.92 -0.07 -12.55
C TYR A 123 -8.20 -0.76 -12.05
N HIS A 124 -9.08 -0.03 -11.34
CA HIS A 124 -10.35 -0.53 -10.82
C HIS A 124 -11.56 -0.09 -11.64
N TYR A 125 -11.45 1.01 -12.40
CA TYR A 125 -12.55 1.58 -13.17
C TYR A 125 -12.11 1.87 -14.60
N ILE A 126 -12.91 1.41 -15.57
CA ILE A 126 -12.66 1.62 -16.99
C ILE A 126 -12.60 3.12 -17.29
N LYS A 127 -11.46 3.58 -17.84
CA LYS A 127 -11.31 4.90 -18.46
C LYS A 127 -10.70 4.75 -19.84
N THR A 128 -11.32 5.38 -20.84
CA THR A 128 -10.86 5.36 -22.23
C THR A 128 -9.54 6.12 -22.41
N GLY A 129 -8.83 5.84 -23.51
CA GLY A 129 -7.56 6.48 -23.86
C GLY A 129 -6.33 5.63 -23.54
N ARG A 130 -5.14 6.20 -23.73
CA ARG A 130 -3.86 5.50 -23.53
C ARG A 130 -3.52 5.37 -22.04
N MET A 131 -2.79 4.32 -21.68
CA MET A 131 -2.20 4.13 -20.35
C MET A 131 -0.68 4.20 -20.46
N PHE A 132 -0.03 4.78 -19.45
CA PHE A 132 1.41 4.76 -19.31
C PHE A 132 1.77 3.80 -18.20
N LEU A 133 2.47 2.73 -18.54
CA LEU A 133 2.70 1.62 -17.63
C LEU A 133 4.19 1.31 -17.54
N PRO A 134 4.73 1.10 -16.33
CA PRO A 134 6.10 0.65 -16.18
C PRO A 134 6.24 -0.80 -16.65
N ARG A 135 7.47 -1.22 -16.92
CA ARG A 135 7.74 -2.63 -17.20
C ARG A 135 7.40 -3.49 -15.98
N THR A 136 6.86 -4.68 -16.23
CA THR A 136 6.40 -5.58 -15.17
C THR A 136 7.55 -6.08 -14.29
N ASP A 137 8.74 -6.29 -14.86
CA ASP A 137 9.95 -6.70 -14.14
C ASP A 137 10.44 -5.62 -13.17
N TRP A 138 10.39 -4.34 -13.56
CA TRP A 138 10.69 -3.22 -12.67
C TRP A 138 9.73 -3.15 -11.47
N ILE A 139 8.44 -3.42 -11.69
CA ILE A 139 7.44 -3.44 -10.61
C ILE A 139 7.72 -4.57 -9.61
N VAL A 140 7.98 -5.77 -10.12
CA VAL A 140 8.27 -6.94 -9.28
C VAL A 140 9.55 -6.70 -8.49
N ASN A 141 10.60 -6.16 -9.13
CA ASN A 141 11.84 -5.84 -8.44
C ASN A 141 11.65 -4.77 -7.35
N ALA A 142 10.97 -3.67 -7.66
CA ALA A 142 10.70 -2.60 -6.70
C ALA A 142 9.91 -3.10 -5.46
N SER A 143 8.84 -3.88 -5.68
CA SER A 143 8.05 -4.43 -4.58
C SER A 143 8.81 -5.51 -3.79
N TYR A 144 9.65 -6.31 -4.45
CA TYR A 144 10.51 -7.29 -3.79
C TYR A 144 11.55 -6.63 -2.88
N GLU A 145 12.28 -5.62 -3.38
CA GLU A 145 13.29 -4.89 -2.61
C GLU A 145 12.68 -4.20 -1.39
N LEU A 146 11.53 -3.53 -1.56
CA LEU A 146 10.78 -2.94 -0.45
C LEU A 146 10.34 -3.99 0.57
N THR A 147 9.81 -5.13 0.10
CA THR A 147 9.36 -6.21 0.99
C THR A 147 10.52 -6.75 1.81
N ARG A 148 11.64 -7.11 1.17
CA ARG A 148 12.79 -7.70 1.85
C ARG A 148 13.55 -6.71 2.72
N GLY A 149 13.77 -5.49 2.22
CA GLY A 149 14.54 -4.48 2.94
C GLY A 149 13.83 -3.96 4.19
N LEU A 150 12.49 -3.86 4.15
CA LEU A 150 11.72 -3.28 5.25
C LEU A 150 11.29 -4.27 6.33
N GLU A 151 11.37 -5.58 6.10
CA GLU A 151 10.87 -6.60 7.02
C GLU A 151 11.41 -6.44 8.44
N LYS A 152 12.73 -6.50 8.59
CA LYS A 152 13.41 -6.40 9.89
C LYS A 152 13.13 -5.05 10.55
N PHE A 153 13.24 -3.96 9.78
CA PHE A 153 13.03 -2.61 10.28
C PHE A 153 11.61 -2.42 10.84
N CYS A 154 10.59 -2.86 10.08
CA CYS A 154 9.19 -2.77 10.51
C CYS A 154 8.90 -3.66 11.72
N PHE A 155 9.51 -4.85 11.78
CA PHE A 155 9.36 -5.75 12.92
C PHE A 155 9.93 -5.14 14.21
N GLU A 156 11.18 -4.67 14.18
CA GLU A 156 11.89 -4.13 15.34
C GLU A 156 11.25 -2.83 15.87
N ASN A 157 10.62 -2.04 14.99
CA ASN A 157 9.97 -0.78 15.35
C ASN A 157 8.45 -0.92 15.56
N THR A 158 7.91 -2.14 15.59
CA THR A 158 6.51 -2.37 15.98
C THR A 158 6.37 -2.35 17.49
N LYS A 159 5.42 -1.55 17.98
CA LYS A 159 4.95 -1.65 19.38
C LYS A 159 3.92 -2.78 19.46
N TRP A 160 4.26 -3.82 20.21
CA TRP A 160 3.43 -5.01 20.45
C TRP A 160 2.52 -4.83 21.67
#